data_AF-A0A518H2B1-F1
#
_entry.id   AF-A0A518H2B1-F1
#
_cell.length_a   1.000
_cell.length_b   1.000
_cell.length_c   1.000
_cell.angle_alpha   90.00
_cell.angle_beta   90.00
_cell.angle_gamma   90.00
#
_symmetry.space_group_name_H-M   'P 1'
#
loop_
_entity.id
_entity.type
_entity.pdbx_description
1 polymer ?
#
loop_
_entity_poly.entity_id
_entity_poly.type
_entity_poly.pdbx_seq_one_letter_code
_entity_poly.pdbx_strand_id
1 'polypeptide(L)' 'MFKLGRIVVTTGAQFFVSMEEVAKALERHRQGDWGDVSDEQKALNAQEGEAIRSSYLIDGERIHIITDPGQTTVCIAEDL' A
#
# COMPACT_ATOMS: atom_id res chain seq x y z
N MET A 1 -8.80 -0.42 -11.58
CA MET A 1 -7.32 -0.56 -11.63
C MET A 1 -6.71 0.80 -11.88
N PHE A 2 -5.59 1.14 -11.21
CA PHE A 2 -4.86 2.39 -11.44
C PHE A 2 -3.36 2.15 -11.62
N LYS A 3 -2.63 3.18 -12.05
CA LYS A 3 -1.19 3.12 -12.31
C LYS A 3 -0.41 3.41 -11.03
N LEU A 4 0.53 2.53 -10.69
CA LEU A 4 1.49 2.78 -9.62
C LEU A 4 2.58 3.75 -10.09
N GLY A 5 3.11 4.52 -9.14
CA GLY A 5 4.25 5.41 -9.36
C GLY A 5 5.59 4.68 -9.32
N ARG A 6 6.67 5.42 -9.11
CA ARG A 6 7.95 4.84 -8.70
C ARG A 6 7.77 4.10 -7.38
N ILE A 7 8.01 2.80 -7.38
CA ILE A 7 7.89 1.98 -6.18
C ILE A 7 9.10 2.22 -5.28
N VAL A 8 8.84 2.54 -4.03
CA VAL A 8 9.83 2.67 -2.95
C VAL A 8 9.41 1.74 -1.83
N VAL A 9 10.26 0.80 -1.46
CA VAL A 9 10.05 -0.09 -0.32
C VAL A 9 11.01 0.35 0.77
N THR A 10 10.50 0.69 1.96
CA THR A 10 11.35 1.08 3.08
C THR A 10 12.17 -0.10 3.56
N THR A 11 13.30 0.18 4.22
CA THR A 11 14.12 -0.86 4.83
C THR A 11 13.32 -1.68 5.86
N GLY A 12 12.41 -1.04 6.59
CA GLY A 12 11.51 -1.73 7.52
C GLY A 12 10.64 -2.77 6.81
N ALA A 13 9.90 -2.34 5.79
CA ALA A 13 9.08 -3.27 5.00
C ALA A 13 9.90 -4.39 4.35
N GLN A 14 11.09 -4.07 3.81
CA GLN A 14 11.97 -5.08 3.21
C GLN A 14 12.53 -6.08 4.23
N PHE A 15 12.70 -5.67 5.48
CA PHE A 15 13.24 -6.53 6.54
C PHE A 15 12.20 -7.53 7.05
N PHE A 16 10.95 -7.10 7.21
CA PHE A 16 9.89 -7.93 7.79
C PHE A 16 9.07 -8.70 6.76
N VAL A 17 8.98 -8.21 5.53
CA VAL A 17 8.11 -8.80 4.49
C VAL A 17 8.91 -9.15 3.25
N SER A 18 8.68 -10.36 2.71
CA SER A 18 9.34 -10.80 1.49
C SER A 18 8.94 -9.94 0.28
N MET A 19 9.83 -9.79 -0.69
CA MET A 19 9.53 -9.05 -1.92
C MET A 19 8.41 -9.69 -2.75
N GLU A 20 8.18 -11.00 -2.60
CA GLU A 20 7.04 -11.69 -3.22
C GLU A 20 5.71 -11.22 -2.63
N GLU A 21 5.63 -11.12 -1.30
CA GLU A 21 4.44 -10.63 -0.62
C GLU A 21 4.21 -9.14 -0.87
N VAL A 22 5.28 -8.33 -0.93
CA VAL A 22 5.19 -6.93 -1.37
C VAL A 22 4.61 -6.83 -2.78
N ALA A 23 5.04 -7.69 -3.71
CA ALA A 23 4.50 -7.70 -5.07
C ALA A 23 3.01 -8.08 -5.10
N LYS A 24 2.58 -9.07 -4.31
CA LYS A 24 1.16 -9.44 -4.15
C LYS A 24 0.34 -8.31 -3.53
N ALA A 25 0.87 -7.61 -2.55
CA ALA A 25 0.19 -6.48 -1.93
C ALA A 25 0.03 -5.31 -2.92
N LEU A 26 1.07 -5.00 -3.71
CA LEU A 26 1.01 -3.99 -4.78
C LEU A 26 -0.01 -4.36 -5.87
N GLU A 27 -0.12 -5.66 -6.20
CA GLU A 27 -1.12 -6.19 -7.13
C GLU A 27 -2.54 -5.93 -6.65
N ARG A 28 -2.83 -6.26 -5.38
CA ARG A 28 -4.12 -6.02 -4.75
C ARG A 28 -4.44 -4.53 -4.69
N HIS A 29 -3.48 -3.74 -4.25
CA HIS A 29 -3.59 -2.28 -4.15
C HIS A 29 -4.01 -1.66 -5.49
N ARG A 30 -3.29 -1.97 -6.58
CA ARG A 30 -3.61 -1.42 -7.91
C ARG A 30 -4.94 -1.90 -8.48
N GLN A 31 -5.47 -3.03 -8.01
CA GLN A 31 -6.77 -3.56 -8.41
C GLN A 31 -7.94 -2.90 -7.65
N GLY A 32 -7.66 -2.18 -6.56
CA GLY A 32 -8.67 -1.57 -5.70
C GLY A 32 -9.02 -2.41 -4.47
N ASP A 33 -8.31 -3.50 -4.24
CA ASP A 33 -8.35 -4.19 -2.94
C ASP A 33 -7.38 -3.48 -1.99
N TRP A 34 -7.92 -2.61 -1.15
CA TRP A 34 -7.13 -1.80 -0.23
C TRP A 34 -6.92 -2.42 1.16
N GLY A 35 -7.38 -3.67 1.33
CA GLY A 35 -7.23 -4.41 2.57
C GLY A 35 -7.95 -3.77 3.76
N ASP A 36 -7.24 -3.71 4.88
CA ASP A 36 -7.74 -3.33 6.20
C ASP A 36 -7.65 -1.81 6.43
N VAL A 37 -8.41 -1.07 5.62
CA VAL A 37 -8.63 0.39 5.79
C VAL A 37 -10.09 0.67 6.12
N SER A 38 -10.37 1.79 6.80
CA SER A 38 -11.74 2.18 7.15
C SER A 38 -12.59 2.46 5.91
N ASP A 39 -13.91 2.38 6.03
CA ASP A 39 -14.81 2.60 4.90
C ASP A 39 -14.75 4.06 4.40
N GLU A 40 -14.47 5.03 5.28
CA GLU A 40 -14.17 6.41 4.88
C GLU A 40 -12.92 6.46 3.99
N GLN A 41 -11.85 5.75 4.35
CA GLN A 41 -10.64 5.72 3.54
C GLN A 41 -10.86 4.99 2.21
N LYS A 42 -11.70 3.95 2.17
CA LYS A 42 -12.11 3.32 0.89
C LYS A 42 -12.88 4.32 0.03
N ALA A 43 -13.77 5.11 0.62
CA ALA A 43 -14.51 6.14 -0.11
C ALA A 43 -13.56 7.22 -0.66
N LEU A 44 -12.56 7.66 0.12
CA LEU A 44 -11.53 8.60 -0.34
C LEU A 44 -10.67 8.01 -1.47
N ASN A 45 -10.23 6.76 -1.35
CA ASN A 45 -9.46 6.09 -2.40
C ASN A 45 -10.23 5.95 -3.73
N ALA A 46 -11.57 5.97 -3.69
CA ALA A 46 -12.41 5.93 -4.88
C ALA A 46 -12.59 7.31 -5.55
N GLN A 47 -12.17 8.39 -4.89
CA GLN A 47 -12.20 9.75 -5.44
C GLN A 47 -10.95 10.02 -6.29
N GLU A 48 -11.12 10.73 -7.40
CA GLU A 48 -10.00 11.08 -8.27
C GLU A 48 -9.15 12.21 -7.68
N GLY A 49 -7.82 12.08 -7.78
CA GLY A 49 -6.87 13.15 -7.45
C GLY A 49 -6.29 13.12 -6.04
N GLU A 50 -6.72 12.20 -5.18
CA GLU A 50 -6.15 12.02 -3.84
C GLU A 50 -5.13 10.87 -3.78
N ALA A 51 -4.35 10.85 -2.69
CA ALA A 51 -3.44 9.75 -2.38
C ALA A 51 -4.23 8.48 -2.03
N ILE A 52 -3.92 7.37 -2.69
CA ILE A 52 -4.58 6.08 -2.44
C ILE A 52 -3.81 5.33 -1.36
N ARG A 53 -4.52 4.86 -0.33
CA ARG A 53 -3.91 4.16 0.81
C ARG A 53 -4.42 2.74 0.96
N SER A 54 -3.56 1.83 1.37
CA SER A 54 -3.93 0.44 1.70
C SER A 54 -3.17 -0.05 2.91
N SER A 55 -3.74 -1.04 3.60
CA SER A 55 -3.10 -1.71 4.72
C SER A 55 -3.32 -3.21 4.62
N TYR A 56 -2.26 -3.99 4.82
CA TYR A 56 -2.31 -5.44 4.78
C TYR A 56 -1.56 -6.01 6.00
N LEU A 57 -2.11 -7.06 6.57
CA LEU A 57 -1.43 -7.88 7.56
C LEU A 57 -0.81 -9.09 6.84
N ILE A 58 0.51 -9.18 6.85
CA ILE A 58 1.28 -10.24 6.17
C ILE A 58 2.21 -10.87 7.21
N ASP A 59 2.02 -12.17 7.47
CA ASP A 59 2.81 -12.92 8.46
C ASP A 59 2.89 -12.26 9.85
N GLY A 60 1.85 -11.51 10.24
CA GLY A 60 1.77 -10.79 11.50
C GLY A 60 2.34 -9.36 11.47
N GLU A 61 2.97 -8.96 10.36
CA GLU A 61 3.48 -7.61 10.15
C GLU A 61 2.45 -6.76 9.39
N ARG A 62 2.27 -5.50 9.83
CA ARG A 62 1.35 -4.58 9.16
C ARG A 62 2.13 -3.70 8.20
N ILE A 63 1.85 -3.87 6.92
CA ILE A 63 2.37 -2.98 5.88
C ILE A 63 1.30 -2.00 5.41
N HIS A 64 1.76 -0.81 5.04
CA HIS A 64 0.98 0.23 4.39
C HIS A 64 1.51 0.47 2.99
N ILE A 65 0.59 0.66 2.04
CA ILE A 65 0.91 1.10 0.68
C ILE A 65 0.23 2.43 0.42
N ILE A 66 1.02 3.43 0.04
CA ILE A 66 0.54 4.79 -0.25
C ILE A 66 0.96 5.14 -1.67
N THR A 67 -0.01 5.42 -2.54
CA THR A 67 0.25 5.93 -3.89
C THR A 67 -0.09 7.42 -3.94
N ASP A 68 0.96 8.23 -4.05
CA ASP A 68 0.91 9.66 -4.36
C ASP A 68 1.20 9.87 -5.86
N PRO A 69 0.95 11.07 -6.43
CA PRO A 69 1.29 11.37 -7.81
C PRO A 69 2.76 11.05 -8.14
N GLY A 70 2.99 9.98 -8.88
CA GLY A 70 4.31 9.57 -9.36
C GLY A 70 5.13 8.68 -8.42
N GLN A 71 4.67 8.38 -7.21
CA GLN A 71 5.36 7.50 -6.26
C GLN A 71 4.39 6.56 -5.54
N THR A 72 4.83 5.32 -5.34
CA THR A 72 4.13 4.33 -4.49
C THR A 72 5.10 3.88 -3.40
N THR A 73 4.77 4.14 -2.15
CA THR A 73 5.60 3.76 -0.99
C THR A 73 5.02 2.55 -0.29
N VAL A 74 5.86 1.58 0.05
CA VAL A 74 5.54 0.42 0.90
C VAL A 74 6.35 0.52 2.18
N CYS A 75 5.69 0.56 3.33
CA CYS A 75 6.32 0.74 4.63
C CYS A 75 5.59 -0.04 5.73
N ILE A 76 6.22 -0.24 6.89
CA ILE A 76 5.54 -0.77 8.09
C ILE A 76 4.80 0.35 8.83
N ALA A 77 3.97 0.00 9.82
CA ALA A 77 3.23 0.98 10.62
C ALA A 77 4.15 1.93 11.40
N GLU A 78 5.30 1.43 11.86
CA GLU A 78 6.31 2.18 12.62
C GLU A 78 7.07 3.21 11.79
N ASP A 79 6.98 3.14 10.46
CA ASP A 79 7.64 4.10 9.55
C ASP A 79 6.80 5.38 9.32
N LEU A 80 5.55 5.42 9.78
CA LEU A 80 4.56 6.49 9.52
C LEU A 80 4.34 7.45 10.68
#